data_AF-A0A7S1QPI8-F1
#
_entry.id   AF-A0A7S1QPI8-F1
#
_cell.length_a   1.000
_cell.length_b   1.000
_cell.length_c   1.000
_cell.angle_alpha   90.00
_cell.angle_beta   90.00
_cell.angle_gamma   90.00
#
_symmetry.space_group_name_H-M   'P 1'
#
loop_
_entity.id
_entity.type
_entity.pdbx_description
1 polymer ?
#
loop_
_entity_poly.entity_id
_entity_poly.type
_entity_poly.pdbx_seq_one_letter_code
_entity_poly.pdbx_strand_id
1 'polypeptide(L)'
;EDIKIMKDLGLPAYRFSISWSRLLPTGRGEANPEAVAFYGAMIDELHASGITPLCTIYHWDLPQCLDDEYGGWLGRKVIDDFEHYAKVCFQCFGDRVKDWITFNEPWCSTVLGYANGEMAPGRKESPDREPYLAAHHII
;
A
#
# COMPACT_ATOMS: atom_id res chain seq x y z
N GLU A 1 -9.13 -13.82 -13.78
CA GLU A 1 -10.58 -13.68 -14.06
C GLU A 1 -10.98 -12.22 -14.12
N ASP A 2 -10.61 -11.44 -13.10
CA ASP A 2 -10.86 -9.99 -13.01
C ASP A 2 -10.46 -9.22 -14.28
N ILE A 3 -9.23 -9.41 -14.79
CA ILE A 3 -8.75 -8.68 -15.98
C ILE A 3 -9.60 -8.97 -17.22
N LYS A 4 -10.05 -10.22 -17.37
CA LYS A 4 -10.94 -10.60 -18.47
C LYS A 4 -12.28 -9.86 -18.35
N ILE A 5 -12.87 -9.83 -17.17
CA ILE A 5 -14.14 -9.11 -16.93
C ILE A 5 -13.95 -7.62 -17.21
N MET A 6 -12.86 -7.01 -16.73
CA MET A 6 -12.57 -5.59 -16.96
C MET A 6 -12.40 -5.27 -18.45
N LYS A 7 -11.75 -6.18 -19.20
CA LYS A 7 -11.62 -6.08 -20.65
C LYS A 7 -12.97 -6.18 -21.36
N ASP A 8 -13.79 -7.17 -20.98
CA ASP A 8 -15.12 -7.38 -21.55
C ASP A 8 -16.05 -6.18 -21.27
N LEU A 9 -15.88 -5.50 -20.13
CA LEU A 9 -16.57 -4.25 -19.79
C LEU A 9 -15.98 -3.01 -20.49
N GLY A 10 -14.84 -3.12 -21.16
CA GLY A 10 -14.18 -2.01 -21.83
C GLY A 10 -13.59 -0.96 -20.88
N LEU A 11 -13.15 -1.36 -19.68
CA LEU A 11 -12.52 -0.43 -18.73
C LEU A 11 -11.15 0.05 -19.24
N PRO A 12 -10.88 1.36 -19.27
CA PRO A 12 -9.62 1.88 -19.81
C PRO A 12 -8.43 1.76 -18.84
N ALA A 13 -8.73 1.57 -17.56
CA ALA A 13 -7.77 1.62 -16.47
C ALA A 13 -8.23 0.74 -15.31
N TYR A 14 -7.26 0.19 -14.57
CA TYR A 14 -7.52 -0.54 -13.34
C TYR A 14 -6.63 -0.02 -12.21
N ARG A 15 -7.29 0.42 -11.14
CA ARG A 15 -6.64 0.82 -9.90
C ARG A 15 -6.55 -0.37 -8.94
N PHE A 16 -5.34 -0.71 -8.54
CA PHE A 16 -5.06 -1.76 -7.55
C PHE A 16 -4.05 -1.27 -6.52
N SER A 17 -3.81 -2.06 -5.47
CA SER A 17 -2.71 -1.83 -4.53
C SER A 17 -1.74 -3.01 -4.49
N ILE A 18 -0.47 -2.70 -4.20
CA ILE A 18 0.53 -3.71 -3.84
C ILE A 18 0.45 -3.86 -2.33
N SER A 19 0.44 -5.11 -1.85
CA SER A 19 0.41 -5.39 -0.43
C SER A 19 1.82 -5.29 0.15
N TRP A 20 2.05 -4.38 1.10
CA TRP A 20 3.36 -4.17 1.71
C TRP A 20 3.86 -5.45 2.38
N SER A 21 3.05 -6.07 3.23
CA SER A 21 3.41 -7.32 3.92
C SER A 21 3.60 -8.51 2.96
N ARG A 22 3.04 -8.47 1.75
CA ARG A 22 3.31 -9.50 0.73
C ARG A 22 4.64 -9.27 0.03
N LEU A 23 4.93 -8.02 -0.34
CA LEU A 23 6.15 -7.66 -1.05
C LEU A 23 7.37 -7.72 -0.12
N LEU A 24 7.23 -7.23 1.12
CA LEU A 24 8.25 -7.23 2.17
C LEU A 24 7.65 -7.89 3.44
N PRO A 25 7.78 -9.23 3.60
CA PRO A 25 7.17 -9.95 4.73
C PRO A 25 7.61 -9.49 6.11
N THR A 26 8.81 -8.92 6.23
CA THR A 26 9.32 -8.35 7.49
C THR A 26 9.13 -6.83 7.59
N GLY A 27 8.34 -6.25 6.67
CA GLY A 27 8.22 -4.81 6.45
C GLY A 27 9.43 -4.17 5.76
N ARG A 28 10.58 -4.88 5.76
CA ARG A 28 11.88 -4.40 5.27
C ARG A 28 12.58 -5.47 4.42
N GLY A 29 13.74 -5.08 3.89
CA GLY A 29 14.67 -5.98 3.20
C GLY A 29 14.37 -6.12 1.72
N GLU A 30 14.70 -7.29 1.18
CA GLU A 30 14.52 -7.62 -0.24
C GLU A 30 13.08 -8.03 -0.56
N ALA A 31 12.67 -7.77 -1.80
CA ALA A 31 11.36 -8.15 -2.29
C ALA A 31 11.18 -9.67 -2.29
N ASN A 32 10.01 -10.14 -1.85
CA ASN A 32 9.59 -11.52 -2.02
C ASN A 32 9.44 -11.85 -3.53
N PRO A 33 10.25 -12.76 -4.11
CA PRO A 33 10.20 -13.05 -5.54
C PRO A 33 8.83 -13.55 -6.02
N GLU A 34 8.10 -14.28 -5.19
CA GLU A 34 6.75 -14.75 -5.53
C GLU A 34 5.75 -13.60 -5.65
N ALA A 35 5.86 -12.61 -4.76
CA ALA A 35 5.04 -11.40 -4.82
C ALA A 35 5.37 -10.60 -6.08
N VAL A 36 6.66 -10.44 -6.39
CA VAL A 36 7.13 -9.76 -7.62
C VAL A 36 6.59 -10.47 -8.86
N ALA A 37 6.67 -11.80 -8.91
CA ALA A 37 6.13 -12.58 -10.03
C ALA A 37 4.62 -12.43 -10.17
N PHE A 38 3.88 -12.46 -9.05
CA PHE A 38 2.43 -12.30 -9.05
C PHE A 38 2.00 -10.92 -9.57
N TYR A 39 2.51 -9.83 -8.99
CA TYR A 39 2.16 -8.49 -9.41
C TYR A 39 2.68 -8.20 -10.82
N GLY A 40 3.87 -8.69 -11.17
CA GLY A 40 4.43 -8.58 -12.51
C GLY A 40 3.54 -9.19 -13.58
N ALA A 41 3.11 -10.45 -13.37
CA ALA A 41 2.20 -11.12 -14.30
C ALA A 41 0.84 -10.42 -14.43
N MET A 42 0.31 -9.91 -13.31
CA MET A 42 -0.94 -9.12 -13.33
C MET A 42 -0.79 -7.82 -14.13
N ILE A 43 0.32 -7.10 -13.94
CA ILE A 43 0.61 -5.85 -14.67
C ILE A 43 0.81 -6.13 -16.17
N ASP A 44 1.51 -7.20 -16.52
CA ASP A 44 1.70 -7.60 -17.92
C ASP A 44 0.37 -7.96 -18.59
N GLU A 45 -0.51 -8.67 -17.89
CA GLU A 45 -1.83 -9.04 -18.41
C GLU A 45 -2.77 -7.83 -18.57
N LEU A 46 -2.68 -6.83 -17.68
CA LEU A 46 -3.39 -5.55 -17.84
C LEU A 46 -2.97 -4.85 -19.13
N HIS A 47 -1.67 -4.72 -19.37
CA HIS A 47 -1.13 -4.14 -20.60
C HIS A 47 -1.53 -4.94 -21.85
N ALA A 48 -1.44 -6.26 -21.80
CA ALA A 48 -1.88 -7.15 -22.89
C ALA A 48 -3.39 -7.02 -23.19
N SER A 49 -4.17 -6.64 -22.19
CA SER A 49 -5.61 -6.36 -22.32
C SER A 49 -5.95 -4.93 -22.68
N GLY A 50 -4.95 -4.04 -22.86
CA GLY A 50 -5.15 -2.63 -23.17
C GLY A 50 -5.68 -1.80 -21.99
N ILE A 51 -5.47 -2.27 -20.77
CA ILE A 51 -5.94 -1.62 -19.53
C ILE A 51 -4.75 -0.96 -18.84
N THR A 52 -4.86 0.33 -18.54
CA THR A 52 -3.78 1.09 -17.88
C THR A 52 -3.70 0.72 -16.39
N PRO A 53 -2.53 0.29 -15.87
CA PRO A 53 -2.35 0.01 -14.46
C PRO A 53 -2.14 1.30 -13.64
N LEU A 54 -2.99 1.54 -12.64
CA LEU A 54 -2.85 2.62 -11.65
C LEU A 54 -2.55 2.01 -10.29
N CYS A 55 -1.35 2.19 -9.78
CA CYS A 55 -0.91 1.49 -8.57
C CYS A 55 -1.00 2.38 -7.33
N THR A 56 -1.69 1.90 -6.30
CA THR A 56 -1.66 2.48 -4.96
C THR A 56 -0.59 1.75 -4.12
N ILE A 57 0.36 2.48 -3.57
CA ILE A 57 1.49 1.90 -2.81
C ILE A 57 1.01 1.43 -1.43
N TYR A 58 0.25 2.27 -0.70
CA TYR A 58 -0.29 1.94 0.61
C TYR A 58 -1.82 2.03 0.63
N HIS A 59 -2.46 0.94 1.05
CA HIS A 59 -3.91 0.85 1.18
C HIS A 59 -4.30 0.19 2.50
N TRP A 60 -3.86 0.83 3.60
CA TRP A 60 -4.21 0.46 4.98
C TRP A 60 -3.68 -0.92 5.39
N ASP A 61 -2.56 -1.32 4.81
CA ASP A 61 -2.03 -2.68 4.83
C ASP A 61 -0.64 -2.75 5.49
N LEU A 62 -0.44 -1.96 6.55
CA LEU A 62 0.81 -1.91 7.30
C LEU A 62 1.21 -3.32 7.77
N PRO A 63 2.45 -3.77 7.54
CA PRO A 63 2.95 -5.02 8.10
C PRO A 63 2.88 -5.02 9.62
N GLN A 64 2.26 -6.06 10.20
CA GLN A 64 2.04 -6.16 11.65
C GLN A 64 3.35 -6.06 12.45
N CYS A 65 4.46 -6.59 11.93
CA CYS A 65 5.76 -6.51 12.60
C CYS A 65 6.26 -5.08 12.84
N LEU A 66 5.86 -4.11 11.99
CA LEU A 66 6.20 -2.70 12.16
C LEU A 66 5.30 -2.03 13.23
N ASP A 67 4.03 -2.45 13.30
CA ASP A 67 3.12 -2.04 14.36
C ASP A 67 3.60 -2.58 15.72
N ASP A 68 3.97 -3.85 15.79
CA ASP A 68 4.50 -4.49 16.99
C ASP A 68 5.82 -3.87 17.48
N GLU A 69 6.72 -3.47 16.56
CA GLU A 69 8.05 -2.95 16.92
C GLU A 69 7.99 -1.52 17.47
N TYR A 70 7.21 -0.63 16.86
CA TYR A 70 7.23 0.80 17.19
C TYR A 70 5.88 1.52 17.05
N GLY A 71 4.77 0.79 16.92
CA GLY A 71 3.43 1.35 16.80
C GLY A 71 3.10 1.86 15.39
N GLY A 72 3.81 1.38 14.37
CA GLY A 72 3.46 1.64 12.98
C GLY A 72 3.48 3.13 12.65
N TRP A 73 2.37 3.67 12.17
CA TRP A 73 2.26 5.08 11.82
C TRP A 73 2.44 6.04 12.99
N LEU A 74 2.42 5.59 14.25
CA LEU A 74 2.76 6.42 15.40
C LEU A 74 4.27 6.60 15.60
N GLY A 75 5.09 5.69 15.09
CA GLY A 75 6.54 5.75 15.23
C GLY A 75 7.22 6.37 14.01
N ARG A 76 8.11 7.34 14.24
CA ARG A 76 8.82 8.07 13.17
C ARG A 76 9.63 7.18 12.23
N LYS A 77 10.05 5.99 12.67
CA LYS A 77 10.77 5.00 11.85
C LYS A 77 9.97 4.55 10.61
N VAL A 78 8.64 4.64 10.66
CA VAL A 78 7.76 4.25 9.55
C VAL A 78 8.06 5.02 8.26
N ILE A 79 8.60 6.24 8.38
CA ILE A 79 8.92 7.09 7.23
C ILE A 79 9.99 6.43 6.37
N ASP A 80 11.09 6.01 7.00
CA ASP A 80 12.22 5.37 6.31
C ASP A 80 11.81 3.99 5.76
N ASP A 81 11.01 3.24 6.53
CA ASP A 81 10.52 1.92 6.13
C ASP A 81 9.55 2.01 4.95
N PHE A 82 8.65 2.99 4.95
CA PHE A 82 7.75 3.25 3.84
C PHE A 82 8.49 3.76 2.60
N GLU A 83 9.50 4.62 2.78
CA GLU A 83 10.35 5.09 1.68
C GLU A 83 11.07 3.90 1.01
N HIS A 84 11.64 2.99 1.80
CA HIS A 84 12.26 1.77 1.28
C HIS A 84 11.26 0.90 0.52
N TYR A 85 10.08 0.66 1.10
CA TYR A 85 9.00 -0.08 0.44
C TYR A 85 8.59 0.55 -0.90
N ALA A 86 8.38 1.87 -0.95
CA ALA A 86 8.05 2.59 -2.16
C ALA A 86 9.15 2.46 -3.23
N LYS A 87 10.44 2.56 -2.83
CA LYS A 87 11.59 2.33 -3.73
C LYS A 87 11.56 0.94 -4.33
N VAL A 88 11.29 -0.09 -3.54
CA VAL A 88 11.17 -1.48 -4.04
C VAL A 88 10.03 -1.60 -5.05
N CYS A 89 8.86 -1.01 -4.78
CA CYS A 89 7.76 -0.96 -5.74
C CYS A 89 8.18 -0.31 -7.08
N PHE A 90 8.87 0.83 -7.04
CA PHE A 90 9.34 1.52 -8.24
C PHE A 90 10.41 0.73 -9.00
N GLN A 91 11.32 0.06 -8.29
CA GLN A 91 12.35 -0.77 -8.91
C GLN A 91 11.76 -2.00 -9.60
N CYS A 92 10.79 -2.67 -8.96
CA CYS A 92 10.19 -3.88 -9.51
C CYS A 92 9.20 -3.62 -10.65
N PHE A 93 8.47 -2.50 -10.61
CA PHE A 93 7.30 -2.30 -11.48
C PHE A 93 7.26 -0.94 -12.20
N GLY A 94 8.15 0.00 -11.88
CA GLY A 94 8.13 1.36 -12.44
C GLY A 94 8.46 1.44 -13.93
N ASP A 95 9.01 0.37 -14.51
CA ASP A 95 9.18 0.24 -15.95
C ASP A 95 7.82 0.16 -16.68
N ARG A 96 6.82 -0.49 -16.07
CA ARG A 96 5.48 -0.74 -16.63
C ARG A 96 4.34 0.05 -15.99
N VAL A 97 4.48 0.49 -14.74
CA VAL A 97 3.48 1.31 -14.04
C VAL A 97 3.95 2.76 -14.03
N LYS A 98 3.13 3.66 -14.59
CA LYS A 98 3.45 5.09 -14.70
C LYS A 98 2.60 5.98 -13.79
N ASP A 99 1.42 5.51 -13.43
CA ASP A 99 0.49 6.22 -12.56
C ASP A 99 0.52 5.62 -11.15
N TRP A 100 0.93 6.44 -10.18
CA TRP A 100 1.13 6.02 -8.79
C TRP A 100 0.32 6.89 -7.83
N ILE A 101 -0.23 6.24 -6.80
CA ILE A 101 -0.88 6.87 -5.66
C ILE A 101 -0.12 6.39 -4.42
N THR A 102 0.46 7.29 -3.64
CA THR A 102 1.22 6.91 -2.44
C THR A 102 0.32 6.32 -1.37
N PHE A 103 -0.71 7.06 -0.96
CA PHE A 103 -1.64 6.67 0.10
C PHE A 103 -3.09 6.70 -0.38
N ASN A 104 -3.85 5.64 -0.10
CA ASN A 104 -5.31 5.71 -0.17
C ASN A 104 -5.88 6.37 1.09
N GLU A 105 -6.74 7.38 0.89
CA GLU A 105 -7.61 7.94 1.95
C GLU A 105 -6.92 8.09 3.31
N PRO A 106 -5.88 8.93 3.42
CA PRO A 106 -5.06 9.05 4.63
C PRO A 106 -5.89 9.45 5.86
N TRP A 107 -6.96 10.23 5.66
CA TRP A 107 -7.92 10.55 6.71
C TRP A 107 -8.59 9.30 7.29
N CYS A 108 -9.04 8.37 6.45
CA CYS A 108 -9.67 7.12 6.90
C CYS A 108 -8.68 6.28 7.71
N SER A 109 -7.47 6.05 7.19
CA SER A 109 -6.46 5.24 7.89
C SER A 109 -6.01 5.84 9.23
N THR A 110 -6.07 7.17 9.38
CA THR A 110 -5.63 7.83 10.60
C THR A 110 -6.77 7.99 11.60
N VAL A 111 -7.91 8.55 11.19
CA VAL A 111 -9.05 8.80 12.08
C VAL A 111 -9.76 7.50 12.46
N LEU A 112 -10.04 6.62 11.50
CA LEU A 112 -10.75 5.37 11.78
C LEU A 112 -9.85 4.35 12.49
N GLY A 113 -8.53 4.43 12.27
CA GLY A 113 -7.52 3.55 12.88
C GLY A 113 -7.06 3.98 14.27
N TYR A 114 -6.92 5.29 14.53
CA TYR A 114 -6.26 5.83 15.73
C TYR A 114 -7.12 6.79 16.57
N ALA A 115 -8.36 7.08 16.17
CA ALA A 115 -9.31 7.85 16.99
C ALA A 115 -10.61 7.08 17.24
N ASN A 116 -11.31 6.68 16.17
CA ASN A 116 -12.58 5.94 16.29
C ASN A 116 -12.36 4.45 16.57
N GLY A 117 -11.16 3.92 16.27
CA GLY A 117 -10.79 2.51 16.41
C GLY A 117 -11.76 1.54 15.72
N GLU A 118 -12.32 1.94 14.59
CA GLU A 118 -13.21 1.12 13.75
C GLU A 118 -12.44 0.28 12.72
N MET A 119 -11.24 0.73 12.36
CA MET A 119 -10.30 0.04 11.48
C MET A 119 -9.03 -0.32 12.24
N ALA A 120 -8.26 -1.28 11.73
CA ALA A 120 -6.94 -1.58 12.28
C ALA A 120 -6.07 -0.29 12.32
N PRO A 121 -5.24 -0.10 13.37
CA PRO A 121 -5.00 -1.00 14.50
C PRO A 121 -6.07 -0.97 15.60
N GLY A 122 -7.16 -0.21 15.45
CA GLY A 122 -8.30 -0.22 16.38
C GLY A 122 -8.07 0.61 17.64
N ARG A 123 -7.15 1.57 17.58
CA ARG A 123 -6.67 2.35 18.72
C ARG A 123 -7.64 3.48 19.09
N LYS A 124 -7.72 3.74 20.39
CA LYS A 124 -8.61 4.72 21.06
C LYS A 124 -7.96 5.42 22.24
N GLU A 125 -6.68 5.19 22.49
CA GLU A 125 -5.99 5.56 23.72
C GLU A 125 -5.73 7.07 23.81
N SER A 126 -5.53 7.75 22.68
CA SER A 126 -5.29 9.20 22.63
C SER A 126 -5.88 9.80 21.34
N PRO A 127 -7.22 9.83 21.20
CA PRO A 127 -7.92 10.21 19.96
C PRO A 127 -7.73 11.69 19.59
N ASP A 128 -7.28 12.52 20.52
CA ASP A 128 -6.93 13.93 20.32
C ASP A 128 -5.50 14.13 19.82
N ARG A 129 -4.68 13.07 19.76
CA ARG A 129 -3.25 13.15 19.40
C ARG A 129 -2.81 12.14 18.35
N GLU A 130 -3.10 10.85 18.56
CA GLU A 130 -2.66 9.76 17.68
C GLU A 130 -3.07 9.92 16.20
N PRO A 131 -4.31 10.31 15.84
CA PRO A 131 -4.66 10.49 14.43
C PRO A 131 -3.82 11.59 13.76
N TYR A 132 -3.52 12.67 14.47
CA TYR A 132 -2.70 13.77 13.95
C TYR A 132 -1.23 13.37 13.82
N LEU A 133 -0.72 12.58 14.77
CA LEU A 133 0.65 12.07 14.70
C LEU A 133 0.82 11.08 13.54
N ALA A 134 -0.12 10.14 13.39
CA ALA A 134 -0.13 9.21 12.26
C ALA A 134 -0.26 9.97 10.92
N ALA A 135 -1.15 10.95 10.83
CA ALA A 135 -1.29 11.79 9.64
C ALA A 135 -0.03 12.59 9.33
N HIS A 136 0.68 13.08 10.36
CA HIS A 136 1.92 13.82 10.19
C HIS A 136 3.05 12.96 9.61
N HIS A 137 3.10 11.66 9.89
CA HIS A 137 4.09 10.75 9.29
C HIS A 137 3.70 10.28 7.87
N ILE A 138 2.44 10.44 7.46
CA ILE A 138 1.95 10.13 6.12
C ILE A 138 2.21 11.27 5.12
N ILE A 139 2.32 12.53 5.59
CA ILE A 139 2.49 13.75 4.78
C ILE A 139 3.96 14.15 4.71
#